data_AF-A0A921ZTW6-F1
#
_entry.id   AF-A0A921ZTW6-F1
#
_cell.length_a   1.000
_cell.length_b   1.000
_cell.length_c   1.000
_cell.angle_alpha   90.00
_cell.angle_beta   90.00
_cell.angle_gamma   90.00
#
_symmetry.space_group_name_H-M   'P 1'
#
loop_
_entity.id
_entity.type
_entity.pdbx_description
1 polymer ?
#
loop_
_entity_poly.entity_id
_entity_poly.type
_entity_poly.pdbx_seq_one_letter_code
_entity_poly.pdbx_strand_id
1 'polypeptide(L)'
;MRYNELGNTGLKVSHISLGGAAFSNIYGSYEEQRSLDLIRESLKCGVNYLETGPWYGQGSSERTIGKALVGIPRDTYFIASKVGRYEKTTERMFDFSAEKTEAGVDNTLRLLGLDYVDLIQVHDPTFAPDNSVVLKETLPVLEKAVKDGKARYIGLADYDIDLMKEIIEESDVKISSILSYSKSTLFDNRLQNYTKYFKSRGVGVINAAATGMGLLTNKGPQPWHPASDDIKALCRRASEYCKVKHIFINILIHHHHSSNSIYLEKKHLILQSHHNMRVGQFNYCYCS
;
A
#
# COMPACT_ATOMS: atom_id res chain seq x y z
N MET A 1 3.33 -18.93 -1.38
CA MET A 1 3.18 -17.51 -1.79
C MET A 1 3.70 -17.34 -3.22
N ARG A 2 3.07 -16.51 -4.06
CA ARG A 2 3.63 -16.07 -5.35
C ARG A 2 4.40 -14.77 -5.14
N TYR A 3 5.51 -14.59 -5.84
CA TYR A 3 6.31 -13.36 -5.83
C TYR A 3 6.37 -12.75 -7.23
N ASN A 4 6.33 -11.43 -7.31
CA ASN A 4 6.42 -10.64 -8.55
C ASN A 4 7.54 -9.61 -8.41
N GLU A 5 8.17 -9.25 -9.53
CA GLU A 5 9.12 -8.13 -9.53
C GLU A 5 8.38 -6.80 -9.46
N LEU A 6 8.80 -5.92 -8.56
CA LEU A 6 8.22 -4.57 -8.44
C LEU A 6 8.84 -3.65 -9.50
N GLY A 7 8.23 -3.58 -10.68
CA GLY A 7 8.79 -2.82 -11.81
C GLY A 7 10.21 -3.27 -12.15
N ASN A 8 11.09 -2.32 -12.48
CA ASN A 8 12.49 -2.59 -12.79
C ASN A 8 13.42 -2.45 -11.56
N THR A 9 12.89 -2.64 -10.36
CA THR A 9 13.69 -2.57 -9.12
C THR A 9 14.48 -3.85 -8.85
N GLY A 10 14.04 -4.99 -9.39
CA GLY A 10 14.57 -6.30 -9.02
C GLY A 10 14.09 -6.83 -7.66
N LEU A 11 13.26 -6.08 -6.93
CA LEU A 11 12.64 -6.54 -5.69
C LEU A 11 11.56 -7.59 -6.01
N LYS A 12 11.70 -8.81 -5.48
CA LYS A 12 10.72 -9.89 -5.62
C LYS A 12 9.71 -9.87 -4.47
N VAL A 13 8.71 -9.02 -4.57
CA VAL A 13 7.68 -8.80 -3.55
C VAL A 13 6.57 -9.84 -3.62
N SER A 14 5.99 -10.21 -2.48
CA SER A 14 4.86 -11.11 -2.39
C SER A 14 3.65 -10.51 -3.10
N HIS A 15 2.90 -11.35 -3.83
CA HIS A 15 1.72 -10.89 -4.59
C HIS A 15 0.67 -10.22 -3.69
N ILE A 16 0.59 -10.68 -2.44
CA ILE A 16 -0.20 -10.07 -1.38
C ILE A 16 0.77 -9.48 -0.36
N SER A 17 0.50 -8.26 0.06
CA SER A 17 1.35 -7.49 0.97
C SER A 17 0.57 -7.05 2.21
N LEU A 18 1.28 -6.71 3.29
CA LEU A 18 0.66 -6.32 4.55
C LEU A 18 0.64 -4.79 4.71
N GLY A 19 -0.56 -4.20 4.65
CA GLY A 19 -0.77 -2.77 4.91
C GLY A 19 -0.80 -2.43 6.40
N GLY A 20 -0.02 -1.44 6.81
CA GLY A 20 0.28 -1.12 8.21
C GLY A 20 -0.75 -0.23 8.91
N ALA A 21 -1.66 0.41 8.19
CA ALA A 21 -2.64 1.34 8.78
C ALA A 21 -3.43 0.73 9.97
N ALA A 22 -3.72 -0.57 9.93
CA ALA A 22 -4.42 -1.30 10.99
C ALA A 22 -3.57 -1.58 12.25
N PHE A 23 -2.24 -1.44 12.18
CA PHE A 23 -1.33 -1.55 13.33
C PHE A 23 -1.17 -0.21 14.05
N SER A 24 -2.22 0.60 14.00
CA SER A 24 -2.27 1.93 14.58
C SER A 24 -3.69 2.23 15.06
N ASN A 25 -3.88 3.39 15.67
CA ASN A 25 -5.18 3.82 16.15
C ASN A 25 -6.07 4.51 15.10
N ILE A 26 -5.73 4.45 13.80
CA ILE A 26 -6.55 5.09 12.74
C ILE A 26 -7.98 4.52 12.70
N TYR A 27 -8.14 3.22 12.92
CA TYR A 27 -9.45 2.55 12.85
C TYR A 27 -10.08 2.29 14.23
N GLY A 28 -9.59 2.96 15.28
CA GLY A 28 -10.02 2.76 16.66
C GLY A 28 -8.91 2.15 17.52
N SER A 29 -9.26 1.57 18.66
CA SER A 29 -8.28 0.87 19.50
C SER A 29 -7.72 -0.36 18.79
N TYR A 30 -6.43 -0.65 19.05
CA TYR A 30 -5.78 -1.87 18.59
C TYR A 30 -4.98 -2.48 19.74
N GLU A 31 -4.76 -3.79 19.67
CA GLU A 31 -3.97 -4.54 20.66
C GLU A 31 -2.56 -4.76 20.09
N GLU A 32 -1.55 -4.13 20.71
CA GLU A 32 -0.18 -4.14 20.18
C GLU A 32 0.35 -5.57 20.04
N GLN A 33 0.23 -6.40 21.07
CA GLN A 33 0.76 -7.78 21.02
C GLN A 33 0.17 -8.58 19.87
N ARG A 34 -1.14 -8.47 19.65
CA ARG A 34 -1.82 -9.12 18.53
C ARG A 34 -1.33 -8.61 17.17
N SER A 35 -1.01 -7.32 17.05
CA SER A 35 -0.39 -6.77 15.84
C SER A 35 1.00 -7.36 15.60
N LEU A 36 1.83 -7.46 16.64
CA LEU A 36 3.17 -8.06 16.55
C LEU A 36 3.10 -9.52 16.07
N ASP A 37 2.20 -10.30 16.68
CA ASP A 37 2.01 -11.71 16.34
C ASP A 37 1.52 -11.87 14.90
N LEU A 38 0.59 -11.01 14.45
CA LEU A 38 0.07 -11.05 13.09
C LEU A 38 1.13 -10.70 12.04
N ILE A 39 1.94 -9.67 12.30
CA ILE A 39 3.04 -9.29 11.39
C ILE A 39 4.00 -10.47 11.24
N ARG A 40 4.43 -11.08 12.35
CA ARG A 40 5.32 -12.25 12.34
C ARG A 40 4.70 -13.45 11.64
N GLU A 41 3.42 -13.70 11.87
CA GLU A 41 2.71 -14.81 11.22
C GLU A 41 2.57 -14.59 9.71
N SER A 42 2.36 -13.34 9.28
CA SER A 42 2.31 -13.00 7.85
C SER A 42 3.64 -13.32 7.14
N LEU A 43 4.77 -13.03 7.80
CA LEU A 43 6.10 -13.34 7.29
C LEU A 43 6.32 -14.85 7.17
N LYS A 44 5.91 -15.63 8.18
CA LYS A 44 5.93 -17.11 8.11
C LYS A 44 5.05 -17.65 6.99
N CYS A 45 3.94 -16.98 6.68
CA CYS A 45 3.07 -17.32 5.55
C CYS A 45 3.66 -16.91 4.17
N GLY A 46 4.85 -16.32 4.16
CA GLY A 46 5.61 -15.94 2.96
C GLY A 46 5.33 -14.53 2.46
N VAL A 47 4.53 -13.71 3.15
CA VAL A 47 4.45 -12.28 2.85
C VAL A 47 5.82 -11.68 3.12
N ASN A 48 6.36 -10.89 2.19
CA ASN A 48 7.65 -10.24 2.37
C ASN A 48 7.62 -8.74 2.04
N TYR A 49 6.46 -8.16 1.73
CA TYR A 49 6.31 -6.72 1.51
C TYR A 49 5.36 -6.14 2.56
N LEU A 50 5.91 -5.25 3.39
CA LEU A 50 5.24 -4.53 4.46
C LEU A 50 5.14 -3.05 4.09
N GLU A 51 4.00 -2.45 4.33
CA GLU A 51 3.68 -1.09 3.91
C GLU A 51 3.22 -0.29 5.12
N THR A 52 3.70 0.94 5.32
CA THR A 52 3.35 1.80 6.46
C THR A 52 3.48 3.29 6.10
N GLY A 53 3.33 4.19 7.07
CA GLY A 53 3.64 5.61 6.86
C GLY A 53 3.50 6.45 8.14
N PRO A 54 4.08 7.65 8.17
CA PRO A 54 4.06 8.53 9.34
C PRO A 54 2.64 8.91 9.78
N TRP A 55 1.73 9.14 8.84
CA TRP A 55 0.33 9.45 9.16
C TRP A 55 -0.39 8.30 9.90
N TYR A 56 0.13 7.07 9.85
CA TYR A 56 -0.49 5.89 10.45
C TYR A 56 -0.36 5.88 11.98
N GLY A 57 -1.35 6.52 12.60
CA GLY A 57 -1.39 6.81 14.03
C GLY A 57 -0.15 7.57 14.50
N GLN A 58 0.30 8.55 13.71
CA GLN A 58 1.45 9.43 14.01
C GLN A 58 2.70 8.60 14.36
N GLY A 59 3.04 7.72 13.41
CA GLY A 59 4.18 6.80 13.49
C GLY A 59 4.00 5.60 14.43
N SER A 60 2.81 5.39 15.01
CA SER A 60 2.58 4.17 15.82
C SER A 60 2.64 2.90 14.99
N SER A 61 2.12 2.92 13.75
CA SER A 61 2.28 1.79 12.82
C SER A 61 3.75 1.45 12.57
N GLU A 62 4.58 2.46 12.32
CA GLU A 62 6.03 2.28 12.12
C GLU A 62 6.69 1.68 13.37
N ARG A 63 6.36 2.19 14.57
CA ARG A 63 6.86 1.60 15.82
C ARG A 63 6.44 0.15 16.01
N THR A 64 5.18 -0.18 15.75
CA THR A 64 4.65 -1.53 15.93
C THR A 64 5.29 -2.49 14.93
N ILE A 65 5.45 -2.09 13.67
CA ILE A 65 6.15 -2.89 12.66
C ILE A 65 7.62 -3.06 13.04
N GLY A 66 8.33 -2.00 13.43
CA GLY A 66 9.72 -2.07 13.89
C GLY A 66 9.91 -3.06 15.03
N LYS A 67 9.07 -3.00 16.06
CA LYS A 67 9.07 -3.97 17.17
C LYS A 67 8.86 -5.41 16.70
N ALA A 68 7.99 -5.65 15.73
CA ALA A 68 7.70 -6.99 15.23
C ALA A 68 8.88 -7.60 14.48
N LEU A 69 9.69 -6.75 13.83
CA LEU A 69 10.82 -7.12 12.97
C LEU A 69 12.14 -7.35 13.72
N VAL A 70 12.23 -7.03 15.01
CA VAL A 70 13.42 -7.29 15.83
C VAL A 70 13.78 -8.78 15.77
N GLY A 71 15.03 -9.07 15.41
CA GLY A 71 15.56 -10.43 15.27
C GLY A 71 15.23 -11.13 13.94
N ILE A 72 14.50 -10.48 13.03
CA ILE A 72 14.22 -11.00 11.69
C ILE A 72 15.31 -10.51 10.73
N PRO A 73 15.98 -11.39 9.97
CA PRO A 73 17.03 -10.98 9.02
C PRO A 73 16.50 -9.96 8.00
N ARG A 74 17.20 -8.82 7.87
CA ARG A 74 16.72 -7.64 7.11
C ARG A 74 16.48 -7.91 5.63
N ASP A 75 17.20 -8.87 5.05
CA ASP A 75 17.13 -9.28 3.63
C ASP A 75 15.94 -10.21 3.32
N THR A 76 15.20 -10.67 4.35
CA THR A 76 14.04 -11.57 4.18
C THR A 76 12.72 -10.82 3.95
N TYR A 77 12.69 -9.50 4.14
CA TYR A 77 11.53 -8.66 3.94
C TYR A 77 11.89 -7.33 3.29
N PHE A 78 10.88 -6.73 2.70
CA PHE A 78 10.88 -5.42 2.08
C PHE A 78 9.90 -4.52 2.83
N ILE A 79 10.32 -3.29 3.08
CA ILE A 79 9.47 -2.32 3.76
C ILE A 79 9.33 -1.04 2.95
N ALA A 80 8.09 -0.58 2.83
CA ALA A 80 7.73 0.70 2.27
C ALA A 80 7.18 1.62 3.35
N SER A 81 7.70 2.84 3.42
CA SER A 81 7.08 3.93 4.18
C SER A 81 6.85 5.14 3.28
N LYS A 82 6.44 6.27 3.85
CA LYS A 82 6.05 7.47 3.10
C LYS A 82 6.50 8.78 3.72
N VAL A 83 6.37 9.84 2.94
CA VAL A 83 6.51 11.26 3.32
C VAL A 83 5.32 12.06 2.77
N GLY A 84 5.21 13.34 3.13
CA GLY A 84 4.20 14.26 2.61
C GLY A 84 2.92 14.35 3.43
N ARG A 85 2.57 13.29 4.18
CA ARG A 85 1.40 13.25 5.07
C ARG A 85 1.77 12.82 6.49
N TYR A 86 1.45 13.64 7.50
CA TYR A 86 1.96 13.47 8.87
C TYR A 86 0.90 13.61 9.98
N GLU A 87 0.21 14.75 10.05
CA GLU A 87 -0.67 15.09 11.19
C GLU A 87 -2.15 14.73 10.95
N LYS A 88 -2.92 14.66 12.06
CA LYS A 88 -4.37 14.40 12.01
C LYS A 88 -5.20 15.60 11.57
N THR A 89 -4.78 16.80 11.97
CA THR A 89 -5.50 18.05 11.69
C THR A 89 -5.28 18.45 10.25
N THR A 90 -6.35 18.78 9.53
CA THR A 90 -6.33 19.13 8.10
C THR A 90 -5.32 20.21 7.75
N GLU A 91 -5.12 21.20 8.63
CA GLU A 91 -4.25 22.37 8.43
C GLU A 91 -2.76 22.01 8.47
N ARG A 92 -2.41 20.87 9.06
CA ARG A 92 -1.02 20.40 9.22
C ARG A 92 -0.80 18.99 8.68
N MET A 93 -1.82 18.44 8.02
CA MET A 93 -1.82 17.06 7.57
C MET A 93 -0.77 16.83 6.49
N PHE A 94 -0.61 17.82 5.60
CA PHE A 94 0.25 17.74 4.43
C PHE A 94 1.39 18.75 4.49
N ASP A 95 2.60 18.30 4.18
CA ASP A 95 3.79 19.13 4.10
C ASP A 95 4.82 18.46 3.19
N PHE A 96 4.97 19.00 1.99
CA PHE A 96 5.83 18.48 0.93
C PHE A 96 7.17 19.22 0.84
N SER A 97 7.46 20.09 1.82
CA SER A 97 8.71 20.84 1.83
C SER A 97 9.92 19.93 1.96
N ALA A 98 11.07 20.42 1.47
CA ALA A 98 12.33 19.68 1.54
C ALA A 98 12.73 19.37 3.00
N GLU A 99 12.63 20.36 3.88
CA GLU A 99 12.95 20.24 5.31
C GLU A 99 12.10 19.16 5.99
N LYS A 100 10.79 19.20 5.78
CA LYS A 100 9.89 18.22 6.40
C LYS A 100 10.11 16.82 5.84
N THR A 101 10.39 16.71 4.56
CA THR A 101 10.68 15.43 3.89
C THR A 101 11.93 14.79 4.48
N GLU A 102 13.01 15.55 4.65
CA GLU A 102 14.27 15.03 5.23
C GLU A 102 14.07 14.57 6.67
N ALA A 103 13.43 15.39 7.50
CA ALA A 103 13.08 15.02 8.87
C ALA A 103 12.13 13.80 8.93
N GLY A 104 11.22 13.68 7.96
CA GLY A 104 10.28 12.57 7.83
C GLY A 104 10.97 11.23 7.55
N VAL A 105 11.97 11.22 6.67
CA VAL A 105 12.80 10.03 6.38
C VAL A 105 13.54 9.58 7.64
N ASP A 106 14.24 10.50 8.31
CA ASP A 106 15.02 10.16 9.52
C ASP A 106 14.13 9.67 10.65
N ASN A 107 12.97 10.29 10.83
CA ASN A 107 12.02 9.85 11.83
C ASN A 107 11.45 8.46 11.51
N THR A 108 11.15 8.17 10.24
CA THR A 108 10.69 6.85 9.78
C THR A 108 11.69 5.76 10.17
N LEU A 109 12.97 5.95 9.83
CA LEU A 109 14.04 5.00 10.12
C LEU A 109 14.20 4.77 11.63
N ARG A 110 14.18 5.86 12.41
CA ARG A 110 14.23 5.81 13.88
C ARG A 110 13.07 5.03 14.48
N LEU A 111 11.84 5.22 13.99
CA LEU A 111 10.66 4.55 14.52
C LEU A 111 10.62 3.07 14.13
N LEU A 112 11.06 2.73 12.92
CA LEU A 112 11.20 1.35 12.46
C LEU A 112 12.38 0.63 13.12
N GLY A 113 13.38 1.36 13.62
CA GLY A 113 14.63 0.78 14.10
C GLY A 113 15.44 0.16 12.98
N LEU A 114 15.44 0.79 11.80
CA LEU A 114 16.11 0.31 10.58
C LEU A 114 17.06 1.37 10.04
N ASP A 115 18.13 0.93 9.39
CA ASP A 115 19.06 1.85 8.70
C ASP A 115 18.52 2.31 7.34
N TYR A 116 17.63 1.53 6.72
CA TYR A 116 17.03 1.86 5.43
C TYR A 116 15.65 1.23 5.22
N VAL A 117 14.85 1.87 4.37
CA VAL A 117 13.62 1.29 3.78
C VAL A 117 13.85 0.88 2.32
N ASP A 118 13.13 -0.13 1.84
CA ASP A 118 13.26 -0.56 0.45
C ASP A 118 12.56 0.42 -0.50
N LEU A 119 11.45 1.00 -0.08
CA LEU A 119 10.71 1.99 -0.84
C LEU A 119 10.30 3.16 0.05
N ILE A 120 10.54 4.39 -0.39
CA ILE A 120 9.98 5.60 0.23
C ILE A 120 9.04 6.27 -0.77
N GLN A 121 7.81 6.55 -0.35
CA GLN A 121 6.77 7.06 -1.26
C GLN A 121 6.30 8.46 -0.88
N VAL A 122 6.01 9.30 -1.88
CA VAL A 122 5.27 10.55 -1.65
C VAL A 122 3.80 10.20 -1.45
N HIS A 123 3.23 10.52 -0.29
CA HIS A 123 1.85 10.18 0.09
C HIS A 123 0.88 11.30 -0.28
N ASP A 124 -0.14 10.94 -1.04
CA ASP A 124 -1.23 11.79 -1.52
C ASP A 124 -0.73 13.14 -2.10
N PRO A 125 0.21 13.16 -3.06
CA PRO A 125 0.67 14.39 -3.71
C PRO A 125 -0.45 15.24 -4.31
N THR A 126 -1.65 14.69 -4.55
CA THR A 126 -2.84 15.47 -4.92
C THR A 126 -3.20 16.60 -3.93
N PHE A 127 -2.74 16.52 -2.67
CA PHE A 127 -2.92 17.59 -1.68
C PHE A 127 -1.73 18.54 -1.58
N ALA A 128 -0.72 18.41 -2.44
CA ALA A 128 0.28 19.45 -2.58
C ALA A 128 -0.39 20.73 -3.11
N PRO A 129 0.04 21.92 -2.67
CA PRO A 129 -0.51 23.18 -3.17
C PRO A 129 -0.23 23.37 -4.67
N ASP A 130 0.87 22.79 -5.16
CA ASP A 130 1.28 22.78 -6.56
C ASP A 130 2.23 21.59 -6.82
N ASN A 131 2.15 20.99 -8.01
CA ASN A 131 2.98 19.83 -8.39
C ASN A 131 4.49 20.16 -8.33
N SER A 132 4.86 21.42 -8.58
CA SER A 132 6.26 21.84 -8.53
C SER A 132 6.88 21.73 -7.14
N VAL A 133 6.09 21.75 -6.05
CA VAL A 133 6.62 21.50 -4.70
C VAL A 133 7.10 20.05 -4.58
N VAL A 134 6.31 19.09 -5.07
CA VAL A 134 6.71 17.68 -5.07
C VAL A 134 7.94 17.48 -5.96
N LEU A 135 7.93 18.06 -7.17
CA LEU A 135 9.00 17.90 -8.16
C LEU A 135 10.32 18.55 -7.73
N LYS A 136 10.28 19.74 -7.12
CA LYS A 136 11.47 20.56 -6.84
C LYS A 136 11.93 20.51 -5.38
N GLU A 137 11.07 20.10 -4.45
CA GLU A 137 11.43 19.97 -3.03
C GLU A 137 11.42 18.53 -2.55
N THR A 138 10.29 17.82 -2.65
CA THR A 138 10.16 16.47 -2.07
C THR A 138 11.06 15.46 -2.77
N LEU A 139 10.95 15.32 -4.10
CA LEU A 139 11.64 14.27 -4.85
C LEU A 139 13.16 14.39 -4.82
N PRO A 140 13.79 15.59 -4.93
CA PRO A 140 15.24 15.73 -4.78
C PRO A 140 15.76 15.29 -3.41
N VAL A 141 15.01 15.55 -2.33
CA VAL A 141 15.36 15.06 -0.99
C VAL A 141 15.27 13.54 -0.91
N LEU A 142 14.25 12.94 -1.50
CA LEU A 142 14.15 11.48 -1.57
C LEU A 142 15.26 10.87 -2.43
N GLU A 143 15.67 11.52 -3.51
CA GLU A 143 16.81 11.09 -4.32
C GLU A 143 18.12 11.13 -3.51
N LYS A 144 18.32 12.19 -2.73
CA LYS A 144 19.43 12.27 -1.77
C LYS A 144 19.35 11.15 -0.74
N ALA A 145 18.18 10.87 -0.17
CA ALA A 145 18.01 9.76 0.77
C ALA A 145 18.36 8.40 0.15
N VAL A 146 18.09 8.20 -1.14
CA VAL A 146 18.55 7.00 -1.87
C VAL A 146 20.07 6.97 -2.03
N LYS A 147 20.68 8.09 -2.43
CA LYS A 147 22.14 8.22 -2.53
C LYS A 147 22.85 7.98 -1.19
N ASP A 148 22.25 8.44 -0.10
CA ASP A 148 22.74 8.27 1.27
C ASP A 148 22.46 6.87 1.85
N GLY A 149 21.80 5.99 1.10
CA GLY A 149 21.48 4.62 1.52
C GLY A 149 20.31 4.48 2.50
N LYS A 150 19.59 5.57 2.81
CA LYS A 150 18.42 5.60 3.70
C LYS A 150 17.16 5.00 3.06
N ALA A 151 17.11 4.97 1.73
CA ALA A 151 16.08 4.29 0.95
C ALA A 151 16.71 3.59 -0.26
N ARG A 152 16.06 2.58 -0.83
CA ARG A 152 16.55 1.95 -2.07
C ARG A 152 15.85 2.47 -3.33
N TYR A 153 14.55 2.73 -3.23
CA TYR A 153 13.73 3.20 -4.36
C TYR A 153 12.73 4.27 -3.90
N ILE A 154 12.25 5.06 -4.87
CA ILE A 154 11.24 6.10 -4.67
C ILE A 154 9.94 5.67 -5.35
N GLY A 155 8.81 5.98 -4.73
CA GLY A 155 7.49 5.80 -5.34
C GLY A 155 6.52 6.93 -5.06
N LEU A 156 5.31 6.81 -5.61
CA LEU A 156 4.17 7.68 -5.32
C LEU A 156 3.02 6.84 -4.77
N ALA A 157 2.24 7.37 -3.85
CA ALA A 157 1.07 6.70 -3.29
C ALA A 157 -0.12 7.66 -3.30
N ASP A 158 -1.09 7.45 -4.20
CA ASP A 158 -2.23 8.36 -4.40
C ASP A 158 -3.48 7.63 -4.93
N TYR A 159 -4.63 8.30 -4.90
CA TYR A 159 -5.85 7.93 -5.62
C TYR A 159 -5.90 8.52 -7.04
N ASP A 160 -5.21 9.63 -7.34
CA ASP A 160 -5.17 10.24 -8.67
C ASP A 160 -4.06 9.63 -9.53
N ILE A 161 -4.44 8.79 -10.51
CA ILE A 161 -3.50 8.09 -11.37
C ILE A 161 -2.94 9.01 -12.47
N ASP A 162 -3.74 9.98 -12.94
CA ASP A 162 -3.31 10.93 -13.95
C ASP A 162 -2.23 11.85 -13.38
N LEU A 163 -2.43 12.34 -12.15
CA LEU A 163 -1.41 13.11 -11.45
C LEU A 163 -0.12 12.32 -11.23
N MET A 164 -0.20 11.06 -10.77
CA MET A 164 1.00 10.24 -10.61
C MET A 164 1.73 10.03 -11.94
N LYS A 165 0.99 9.89 -13.05
CA LYS A 165 1.56 9.82 -14.39
C LYS A 165 2.27 11.13 -14.77
N GLU A 166 1.64 12.28 -14.54
CA GLU A 166 2.20 13.62 -14.80
C GLU A 166 3.53 13.81 -14.05
N ILE A 167 3.54 13.54 -12.74
CA ILE A 167 4.76 13.63 -11.92
C ILE A 167 5.88 12.70 -12.46
N ILE A 168 5.54 11.51 -12.96
CA ILE A 168 6.52 10.59 -13.58
C ILE A 168 7.07 11.11 -14.92
N GLU A 169 6.29 11.89 -15.66
CA GLU A 169 6.70 12.46 -16.95
C GLU A 169 7.56 13.72 -16.75
N GLU A 170 7.26 14.51 -15.72
CA GLU A 170 7.93 15.78 -15.44
C GLU A 170 9.15 15.67 -14.52
N SER A 171 9.27 14.60 -13.74
CA SER A 171 10.37 14.45 -12.78
C SER A 171 11.68 13.99 -13.42
N ASP A 172 12.76 14.68 -13.09
CA ASP A 172 14.13 14.22 -13.34
C ASP A 172 14.53 13.07 -12.39
N VAL A 173 13.83 12.92 -11.25
CA VAL A 173 14.08 11.87 -10.27
C VAL A 173 13.36 10.59 -10.68
N LYS A 174 14.11 9.47 -10.69
CA LYS A 174 13.56 8.17 -11.08
C LYS A 174 12.54 7.65 -10.06
N ILE A 175 11.27 7.69 -10.45
CA ILE A 175 10.16 7.03 -9.72
C ILE A 175 10.09 5.56 -10.17
N SER A 176 10.17 4.64 -9.20
CA SER A 176 10.27 3.21 -9.46
C SER A 176 8.97 2.44 -9.25
N SER A 177 8.02 3.01 -8.52
CA SER A 177 6.70 2.39 -8.32
C SER A 177 5.61 3.42 -8.04
N ILE A 178 4.37 2.99 -8.23
CA ILE A 178 3.18 3.68 -7.74
C ILE A 178 2.36 2.75 -6.86
N LEU A 179 1.69 3.32 -5.87
CA LEU A 179 0.63 2.71 -5.10
C LEU A 179 -0.66 3.47 -5.41
N SER A 180 -1.58 2.81 -6.11
CA SER A 180 -2.90 3.37 -6.40
C SER A 180 -3.90 2.93 -5.33
N TYR A 181 -4.61 3.89 -4.73
CA TYR A 181 -5.59 3.62 -3.70
C TYR A 181 -6.99 3.35 -4.29
N SER A 182 -7.45 2.11 -4.18
CA SER A 182 -8.82 1.67 -4.53
C SER A 182 -9.22 1.85 -6.01
N LYS A 183 -8.27 1.88 -6.95
CA LYS A 183 -8.55 2.01 -8.41
C LYS A 183 -8.37 0.72 -9.22
N SER A 184 -8.04 -0.38 -8.56
CA SER A 184 -8.23 -1.73 -9.08
C SER A 184 -9.04 -2.53 -8.06
N THR A 185 -10.35 -2.44 -8.17
CA THR A 185 -11.34 -3.20 -7.41
C THR A 185 -12.34 -3.80 -8.40
N LEU A 186 -13.28 -4.61 -7.92
CA LEU A 186 -14.33 -5.17 -8.78
C LEU A 186 -15.28 -4.11 -9.36
N PHE A 187 -15.40 -2.93 -8.73
CA PHE A 187 -16.30 -1.86 -9.15
C PHE A 187 -15.59 -0.61 -9.69
N ASP A 188 -14.27 -0.51 -9.51
CA ASP A 188 -13.44 0.57 -10.06
C ASP A 188 -12.13 -0.02 -10.55
N ASN A 189 -11.98 -0.17 -11.86
CA ASN A 189 -10.82 -0.81 -12.49
C ASN A 189 -10.00 0.15 -13.36
N ARG A 190 -10.09 1.47 -13.10
CA ARG A 190 -9.43 2.51 -13.89
C ARG A 190 -7.92 2.34 -13.99
N LEU A 191 -7.28 1.75 -12.98
CA LEU A 191 -5.84 1.47 -13.00
C LEU A 191 -5.40 0.65 -14.22
N GLN A 192 -6.26 -0.21 -14.75
CA GLN A 192 -5.94 -1.04 -15.92
C GLN A 192 -5.61 -0.23 -17.17
N ASN A 193 -6.22 0.95 -17.32
CA ASN A 193 -5.96 1.84 -18.45
C ASN A 193 -4.51 2.37 -18.48
N TYR A 194 -3.81 2.32 -17.35
CA TYR A 194 -2.46 2.86 -17.18
C TYR A 194 -1.37 1.79 -17.05
N THR A 195 -1.75 0.52 -16.91
CA THR A 195 -0.78 -0.58 -16.68
C THR A 195 0.26 -0.70 -17.79
N LYS A 196 -0.14 -0.52 -19.05
CA LYS A 196 0.80 -0.51 -20.20
C LYS A 196 1.79 0.66 -20.11
N TYR A 197 1.30 1.84 -19.72
CA TYR A 197 2.14 3.01 -19.53
C TYR A 197 3.17 2.76 -18.42
N PHE A 198 2.75 2.39 -17.21
CA PHE A 198 3.68 2.13 -16.10
C PHE A 198 4.69 1.03 -16.44
N LYS A 199 4.25 -0.05 -17.10
CA LYS A 199 5.15 -1.11 -17.59
C LYS A 199 6.20 -0.58 -18.57
N SER A 200 5.81 0.24 -19.55
CA SER A 200 6.74 0.83 -20.51
C SER A 200 7.79 1.76 -19.86
N ARG A 201 7.46 2.33 -18.70
CA ARG A 201 8.36 3.17 -17.90
C ARG A 201 9.16 2.37 -16.86
N GLY A 202 8.95 1.05 -16.77
CA GLY A 202 9.59 0.20 -15.75
C GLY A 202 9.11 0.49 -14.32
N VAL A 203 7.94 1.10 -14.17
CA VAL A 203 7.32 1.47 -12.89
C VAL A 203 6.47 0.33 -12.37
N GLY A 204 6.74 -0.13 -11.15
CA GLY A 204 5.95 -1.16 -10.48
C GLY A 204 4.60 -0.64 -10.02
N VAL A 205 3.56 -1.48 -10.06
CA VAL A 205 2.19 -1.07 -9.68
C VAL A 205 1.74 -1.85 -8.45
N ILE A 206 1.33 -1.10 -7.43
CA ILE A 206 0.76 -1.60 -6.18
C ILE A 206 -0.68 -1.09 -6.10
N ASN A 207 -1.64 -1.96 -5.84
CA ASN A 207 -3.04 -1.56 -5.59
C ASN A 207 -3.38 -1.72 -4.12
N ALA A 208 -3.61 -0.61 -3.43
CA ALA A 208 -4.08 -0.57 -2.05
C ALA A 208 -5.61 -0.55 -1.98
N ALA A 209 -6.15 -0.94 -0.82
CA ALA A 209 -7.59 -0.99 -0.57
C ALA A 209 -8.36 -1.81 -1.63
N ALA A 210 -7.80 -2.93 -2.07
CA ALA A 210 -8.40 -3.84 -3.04
C ALA A 210 -9.82 -4.33 -2.66
N THR A 211 -10.14 -4.31 -1.36
CA THR A 211 -11.48 -4.63 -0.84
C THR A 211 -12.46 -3.45 -0.89
N GLY A 212 -12.10 -2.33 -1.52
CA GLY A 212 -12.91 -1.11 -1.56
C GLY A 212 -13.24 -0.61 -0.17
N MET A 213 -12.23 -0.51 0.71
CA MET A 213 -12.38 -0.05 2.11
C MET A 213 -13.46 -0.80 2.92
N GLY A 214 -13.68 -2.08 2.59
CA GLY A 214 -14.63 -2.96 3.29
C GLY A 214 -15.90 -3.25 2.50
N LEU A 215 -16.15 -2.53 1.40
CA LEU A 215 -17.29 -2.77 0.51
C LEU A 215 -17.33 -4.22 0.01
N LEU A 216 -16.17 -4.77 -0.39
CA LEU A 216 -16.03 -6.12 -0.90
C LEU A 216 -15.61 -7.10 0.20
N THR A 217 -16.32 -7.06 1.33
CA THR A 217 -16.13 -8.01 2.44
C THR A 217 -17.48 -8.53 2.95
N ASN A 218 -17.47 -9.63 3.70
CA ASN A 218 -18.70 -10.18 4.28
C ASN A 218 -19.28 -9.31 5.39
N LYS A 219 -18.44 -8.47 6.03
CA LYS A 219 -18.84 -7.54 7.11
C LYS A 219 -19.43 -6.24 6.54
N GLY A 220 -19.02 -5.85 5.34
CA GLY A 220 -19.38 -4.57 4.74
C GLY A 220 -18.52 -3.40 5.24
N PRO A 221 -18.73 -2.21 4.67
CA PRO A 221 -17.95 -1.02 5.00
C PRO A 221 -18.37 -0.41 6.34
N GLN A 222 -17.55 0.52 6.84
CA GLN A 222 -17.92 1.34 8.00
C GLN A 222 -19.03 2.36 7.64
N PRO A 223 -19.81 2.87 8.62
CA PRO A 223 -20.89 3.82 8.34
C PRO A 223 -20.47 5.09 7.61
N TRP A 224 -19.26 5.60 7.89
CA TRP A 224 -18.69 6.81 7.30
C TRP A 224 -18.20 6.64 5.85
N HIS A 225 -18.32 5.45 5.26
CA HIS A 225 -17.73 5.14 3.97
C HIS A 225 -18.23 6.09 2.84
N PRO A 226 -17.32 6.64 2.00
CA PRO A 226 -17.64 7.73 1.07
C PRO A 226 -18.42 7.30 -0.18
N ALA A 227 -18.44 6.01 -0.52
CA ALA A 227 -19.21 5.52 -1.66
C ALA A 227 -20.72 5.86 -1.57
N SER A 228 -21.34 6.07 -2.73
CA SER A 228 -22.79 6.27 -2.85
C SER A 228 -23.57 5.06 -2.35
N ASP A 229 -24.84 5.28 -2.02
CA ASP A 229 -25.73 4.21 -1.58
C ASP A 229 -25.94 3.14 -2.65
N ASP A 230 -25.90 3.52 -3.93
CA ASP A 230 -25.97 2.58 -5.05
C ASP A 230 -24.77 1.63 -5.08
N ILE A 231 -23.55 2.16 -4.91
CA ILE A 231 -22.33 1.33 -4.85
C ILE A 231 -22.34 0.45 -3.60
N LYS A 232 -22.76 0.99 -2.45
CA LYS A 232 -22.92 0.22 -1.21
C LYS A 232 -23.92 -0.93 -1.40
N ALA A 233 -25.07 -0.66 -2.02
CA ALA A 233 -26.09 -1.66 -2.31
C ALA A 233 -25.60 -2.72 -3.31
N LEU A 234 -24.91 -2.30 -4.37
CA LEU A 234 -24.31 -3.20 -5.35
C LEU A 234 -23.30 -4.17 -4.70
N CYS A 235 -22.36 -3.64 -3.92
CA CYS A 235 -21.36 -4.46 -3.23
C CYS A 235 -22.00 -5.41 -2.20
N ARG A 236 -23.05 -4.95 -1.50
CA ARG A 236 -23.83 -5.80 -0.59
C ARG A 236 -24.48 -6.96 -1.34
N ARG A 237 -25.16 -6.71 -2.47
CA ARG A 237 -25.76 -7.76 -3.30
C ARG A 237 -24.72 -8.77 -3.78
N ALA A 238 -23.54 -8.30 -4.21
CA ALA A 238 -22.45 -9.18 -4.60
C ALA A 238 -21.95 -10.06 -3.44
N SER A 239 -21.79 -9.48 -2.25
CA SER A 239 -21.40 -10.20 -1.03
C SER A 239 -22.43 -11.26 -0.63
N GLU A 240 -23.72 -10.92 -0.65
CA GLU A 240 -24.80 -11.87 -0.37
C GLU A 240 -24.88 -13.00 -1.42
N TYR A 241 -24.70 -12.67 -2.70
CA TYR A 241 -24.63 -13.68 -3.75
C TYR A 241 -23.47 -14.67 -3.50
N CYS A 242 -22.29 -14.16 -3.14
CA CYS A 242 -21.14 -15.01 -2.80
C CYS A 242 -21.42 -15.92 -1.60
N LYS A 243 -22.07 -15.39 -0.55
CA LYS A 243 -22.50 -16.18 0.62
C LYS A 243 -23.45 -17.31 0.24
N VAL A 244 -24.46 -17.04 -0.59
CA VAL A 244 -25.39 -18.06 -1.11
C VAL A 244 -24.67 -19.14 -1.92
N LYS A 245 -23.58 -18.78 -2.61
CA LYS A 245 -22.73 -19.73 -3.36
C LYS A 245 -21.66 -20.42 -2.52
N HIS A 246 -21.59 -20.16 -1.22
CA HIS A 246 -20.53 -20.63 -0.32
C HIS A 246 -19.11 -20.24 -0.79
N ILE A 247 -18.98 -19.06 -1.40
CA ILE A 247 -17.72 -18.49 -1.86
C ILE A 247 -17.44 -17.23 -1.03
N PHE A 248 -16.19 -17.03 -0.61
CA PHE A 248 -15.80 -15.76 -0.02
C PHE A 248 -15.52 -14.72 -1.10
N ILE A 249 -16.10 -13.52 -0.98
CA ILE A 249 -15.95 -12.46 -1.98
C ILE A 249 -14.49 -12.04 -2.20
N ASN A 250 -13.60 -12.20 -1.21
CA ASN A 250 -12.17 -11.91 -1.39
C ASN A 250 -11.50 -12.85 -2.40
N ILE A 251 -12.01 -14.07 -2.61
CA ILE A 251 -11.52 -14.98 -3.67
C ILE A 251 -11.71 -14.32 -5.04
N LEU A 252 -12.83 -13.62 -5.25
CA LEU A 252 -13.07 -12.90 -6.50
C LEU A 252 -12.11 -11.73 -6.68
N ILE A 253 -11.73 -11.06 -5.59
CA ILE A 253 -10.71 -9.99 -5.61
C ILE A 253 -9.34 -10.56 -6.01
N HIS A 254 -8.93 -11.67 -5.38
CA HIS A 254 -7.70 -12.37 -5.76
C HIS A 254 -7.71 -12.78 -7.23
N HIS A 255 -8.84 -13.31 -7.71
CA HIS A 255 -8.98 -13.72 -9.11
C HIS A 255 -8.94 -12.51 -10.06
N HIS A 256 -9.61 -11.40 -9.74
CA HIS A 256 -9.57 -10.17 -10.52
C HIS A 256 -8.13 -9.63 -10.66
N HIS A 257 -7.37 -9.59 -9.56
CA HIS A 257 -5.97 -9.14 -9.61
C HIS A 257 -5.05 -10.12 -10.30
N SER A 258 -5.30 -11.42 -10.17
CA SER A 258 -4.54 -12.44 -10.89
C SER A 258 -4.82 -12.35 -12.40
N SER A 259 -6.08 -12.31 -12.80
CA SER A 259 -6.50 -12.27 -14.21
C SER A 259 -6.14 -10.97 -14.92
N ASN A 260 -6.07 -9.85 -14.18
CA ASN A 260 -5.62 -8.56 -14.71
C ASN A 260 -4.12 -8.30 -14.51
N SER A 261 -3.40 -9.20 -13.81
CA SER A 261 -1.94 -9.17 -13.87
C SER A 261 -1.54 -9.62 -15.27
N ILE A 262 -0.85 -8.73 -15.99
CA ILE A 262 -0.36 -8.95 -17.36
C ILE A 262 0.66 -10.12 -17.42
N TYR A 263 0.98 -10.75 -16.28
CA TYR A 263 1.89 -11.86 -16.09
C TYR A 263 1.23 -13.23 -15.92
N LEU A 264 0.01 -13.47 -16.44
CA LEU A 264 -0.60 -14.79 -16.37
C LEU A 264 -0.96 -15.41 -17.72
N GLU A 265 -0.09 -16.31 -18.16
CA GLU A 265 -0.54 -17.58 -18.74
C GLU A 265 -1.41 -18.32 -17.70
N LYS A 266 -2.59 -18.75 -18.14
CA LYS A 266 -3.63 -19.43 -17.35
C LYS A 266 -3.08 -20.63 -16.56
N LYS A 267 -2.97 -20.53 -15.23
CA LYS A 267 -3.08 -21.70 -14.33
C LYS A 267 -3.89 -21.35 -13.09
N HIS A 268 -4.95 -22.13 -12.85
CA HIS A 268 -5.87 -22.02 -11.73
C HIS A 268 -5.14 -22.24 -10.39
N LEU A 269 -5.44 -21.41 -9.38
CA LEU A 269 -5.14 -21.73 -7.99
C LEU A 269 -6.37 -21.46 -7.12
N ILE A 270 -6.85 -22.51 -6.48
CA ILE A 270 -7.80 -22.49 -5.36
C ILE A 270 -6.94 -22.55 -4.09
N LEU A 271 -7.00 -21.54 -3.24
CA LEU A 271 -6.48 -21.63 -1.87
C LEU A 271 -7.66 -21.87 -0.93
N GLN A 272 -7.86 -23.13 -0.54
CA GLN A 272 -8.58 -23.48 0.67
C GLN A 272 -7.58 -23.45 1.83
N SER A 273 -7.80 -22.57 2.80
CA SER A 273 -7.24 -22.74 4.15
C SER A 273 -8.38 -22.63 5.15
N HIS A 274 -8.77 -23.79 5.69
CA HIS A 274 -9.57 -23.88 6.90
C HIS A 274 -8.69 -23.47 8.07
N HIS A 275 -8.89 -22.27 8.63
CA HIS A 275 -8.73 -21.98 10.07
C HIS A 275 -9.26 -20.59 10.40
N ASN A 276 -9.91 -20.48 11.56
CA ASN A 276 -10.66 -19.33 12.09
C ASN A 276 -9.80 -18.08 12.36
N MET A 277 -9.27 -17.43 11.32
CA MET A 277 -8.89 -16.02 11.42
C MET A 277 -10.12 -15.16 11.11
N ARG A 278 -10.66 -14.47 12.12
CA ARG A 278 -11.63 -13.40 11.90
C ARG A 278 -10.95 -12.31 11.08
N VAL A 279 -11.21 -12.32 9.76
CA VAL A 279 -10.73 -11.35 8.78
C VAL A 279 -11.32 -9.98 9.11
N GLY A 280 -10.67 -9.23 9.99
CA GLY A 280 -10.99 -7.85 10.33
C GLY A 280 -10.10 -6.90 9.54
N GLN A 281 -10.69 -6.03 8.72
CA GLN A 281 -10.08 -4.80 8.19
C GLN A 281 -8.59 -4.88 7.78
N PHE A 282 -8.21 -5.88 6.99
CA PHE A 282 -6.86 -5.92 6.43
C PHE A 282 -6.83 -5.23 5.06
N ASN A 283 -6.04 -4.17 4.95
CA ASN A 283 -5.70 -3.55 3.67
C ASN A 283 -4.62 -4.41 3.03
N TYR A 284 -5.02 -5.34 2.17
CA TYR A 284 -4.09 -6.04 1.29
C TYR A 284 -3.70 -5.12 0.14
N CYS A 285 -2.40 -5.01 -0.10
CA CYS A 285 -1.88 -4.41 -1.31
C CYS A 285 -1.50 -5.52 -2.29
N TYR A 286 -1.93 -5.39 -3.55
CA TYR A 286 -1.59 -6.33 -4.62
C TYR A 286 -0.50 -5.73 -5.50
N CYS A 287 0.61 -6.45 -5.63
CA CYS A 287 1.71 -6.08 -6.52
C CYS A 287 1.53 -6.84 -7.83
N SER A 288 1.37 -6.09 -8.93
CA SER A 288 1.10 -6.62 -10.28
C SER A 288 2.25 -6.41 -11.24
#